data_AF-A0A4W3GAV6-F1
#
_entry.id   AF-A0A4W3GAV6-F1
#
_cell.length_a   1.000
_cell.length_b   1.000
_cell.length_c   1.000
_cell.angle_alpha   90.00
_cell.angle_beta   90.00
_cell.angle_gamma   90.00
#
_symmetry.space_group_name_H-M   'P 1'
#
loop_
_entity.id
_entity.type
_entity.pdbx_description
1 polymer ?
#
loop_
_entity_poly.entity_id
_entity_poly.type
_entity_poly.pdbx_seq_one_letter_code
_entity_poly.pdbx_strand_id
1 'polypeptide(L)' 'PSVTFRPQIWEIPEGGLTRSLNEPLITLEGHSKRVGIISWHPTASNILLTAGCDNVIKIWDVCSGECRISLDSQHQD' A
#
# COMPACT_ATOMS: atom_id res chain seq x y z
N PRO A 1 -11.65 -8.79 16.29
CA PRO A 1 -10.73 -8.59 15.15
C PRO A 1 -10.69 -7.10 14.76
N SER A 2 -9.61 -6.40 15.11
CA SER A 2 -9.39 -5.03 14.66
C SER A 2 -9.32 -5.05 13.13
N VAL A 3 -10.20 -4.30 12.46
CA VAL A 3 -10.13 -4.16 11.01
C VAL A 3 -8.88 -3.37 10.70
N THR A 4 -7.87 -4.03 10.16
CA THR A 4 -6.59 -3.40 9.86
C THR A 4 -6.56 -2.92 8.42
N PHE A 5 -6.44 -1.61 8.21
CA PHE A 5 -6.52 -0.99 6.88
C PHE A 5 -5.14 -0.90 6.23
N ARG A 6 -4.54 -2.05 5.94
CA ARG A 6 -3.17 -2.17 5.46
C ARG A 6 -3.16 -2.73 4.04
N PRO A 7 -2.70 -1.97 3.04
CA PRO A 7 -2.43 -2.52 1.72
C PRO A 7 -1.38 -3.62 1.82
N GLN A 8 -1.58 -4.70 1.06
CA GLN A 8 -0.68 -5.85 1.04
C GLN A 8 -0.24 -6.14 -0.39
N ILE A 9 1.03 -6.47 -0.56
CA ILE A 9 1.61 -6.90 -1.83
C ILE A 9 1.76 -8.40 -1.80
N TRP A 10 1.29 -9.06 -2.85
CA TRP A 10 1.35 -10.51 -3.00
C TRP A 10 2.11 -10.85 -4.27
N GLU A 11 3.02 -11.80 -4.15
CA GLU A 11 3.68 -12.41 -5.30
C GLU A 11 2.90 -13.67 -5.71
N ILE A 12 2.57 -13.78 -6.99
CA ILE A 12 1.89 -14.94 -7.54
C ILE A 12 2.94 -15.81 -8.24
N PRO A 13 3.12 -17.08 -7.84
CA PRO A 13 4.07 -17.99 -8.50
C PRO A 13 3.73 -18.17 -9.98
N GLU A 14 4.74 -18.41 -10.82
CA GLU A 14 4.56 -18.61 -12.28
C GLU A 14 3.60 -19.75 -12.63
N GLY A 15 3.54 -20.79 -11.78
CA GLY A 15 2.61 -21.91 -11.92
C GLY A 15 1.20 -21.65 -11.37
N GLY A 16 0.91 -20.43 -10.89
CA GLY A 16 -0.32 -20.06 -10.23
C GLY A 16 -0.43 -20.54 -8.77
N LEU A 17 -1.61 -20.36 -8.19
CA LEU A 17 -1.88 -20.69 -6.79
C LEU A 17 -2.26 -22.17 -6.65
N THR A 18 -1.40 -22.98 -6.05
CA THR A 18 -1.68 -24.39 -5.69
C THR A 18 -2.26 -24.54 -4.29
N ARG A 19 -2.14 -23.49 -3.46
CA ARG A 19 -2.68 -23.39 -2.10
C ARG A 19 -3.01 -21.94 -1.80
N SER A 20 -3.78 -21.71 -0.73
CA SER A 20 -4.02 -20.36 -0.21
C SER A 20 -2.72 -19.71 0.22
N LEU A 21 -2.48 -18.47 -0.21
CA LEU A 21 -1.43 -17.62 0.33
C LEU A 21 -1.98 -16.91 1.57
N ASN A 22 -1.34 -17.13 2.71
CA ASN A 22 -1.76 -16.54 3.99
C ASN A 22 -0.79 -15.45 4.47
N GLU A 23 0.37 -15.35 3.83
CA GLU A 23 1.42 -14.40 4.17
C GLU A 23 1.70 -13.52 2.95
N PRO A 24 1.49 -12.20 3.04
CA PRO A 24 1.84 -11.30 1.96
C PRO A 24 3.36 -11.14 1.87
N LEU A 25 3.84 -10.75 0.69
CA LEU A 25 5.25 -10.37 0.51
C LEU A 25 5.57 -9.15 1.38
N ILE A 26 4.71 -8.13 1.33
CA ILE A 26 4.86 -6.88 2.08
C ILE A 26 3.51 -6.42 2.62
N THR A 27 3.53 -5.87 3.83
CA THR A 27 2.41 -5.14 4.43
C THR A 27 2.80 -3.66 4.55
N LEU A 28 2.02 -2.78 3.93
CA LEU A 28 2.27 -1.33 3.96
C LEU A 28 1.52 -0.72 5.15
N GLU A 29 2.26 -0.35 6.19
CA GLU A 29 1.71 0.22 7.41
C GLU A 29 1.80 1.75 7.43
N GLY A 30 0.68 2.43 7.64
CA GLY A 30 0.70 3.88 7.82
C GLY A 30 -0.64 4.59 7.64
N HIS A 31 -1.61 3.98 6.96
CA HIS A 31 -2.97 4.52 6.93
C HIS A 31 -3.70 4.23 8.24
N SER A 32 -4.37 5.25 8.78
CA SER A 32 -5.15 5.15 10.03
C SER A 32 -6.61 4.78 9.79
N LYS A 33 -7.06 4.84 8.53
CA LYS A 33 -8.42 4.51 8.09
C LYS A 33 -8.37 3.70 6.79
N ARG A 34 -9.55 3.27 6.32
CA ARG A 34 -9.71 2.48 5.09
C ARG A 34 -8.99 3.11 3.89
N VAL A 35 -8.18 2.30 3.22
CA VAL A 35 -7.60 2.63 1.92
C VAL A 35 -8.64 2.37 0.83
N GLY A 36 -8.98 3.39 0.06
CA GLY A 36 -9.98 3.31 -1.00
C GLY A 36 -9.38 3.28 -2.41
N ILE A 37 -8.13 3.74 -2.55
CA ILE A 37 -7.45 3.87 -3.84
C ILE A 37 -6.06 3.26 -3.72
N ILE A 38 -5.70 2.45 -4.72
CA ILE A 38 -4.39 1.84 -4.90
C ILE A 38 -4.05 1.96 -6.38
N SER A 39 -2.87 2.50 -6.71
CA SER A 39 -2.44 2.67 -8.10
C SER A 39 -0.92 2.53 -8.22
N TRP A 40 -0.47 1.63 -9.10
CA TRP A 40 0.95 1.53 -9.44
C TRP A 40 1.39 2.73 -10.26
N HIS A 41 2.61 3.21 -10.02
CA HIS A 41 3.19 4.23 -10.89
C HIS A 41 3.40 3.65 -12.30
N PRO A 42 3.00 4.35 -13.36
CA PRO A 42 2.97 3.78 -14.71
C PRO A 42 4.37 3.56 -15.33
N THR A 43 5.39 4.25 -14.83
CA THR A 43 6.74 4.23 -15.43
C THR A 43 7.87 3.93 -14.45
N ALA A 44 7.60 3.97 -13.14
CA ALA A 44 8.62 3.82 -12.12
C ALA A 44 8.40 2.46 -11.45
N SER A 45 9.39 1.59 -11.56
CA SER A 45 9.33 0.27 -10.95
C SER A 45 9.15 0.40 -9.44
N ASN A 46 8.32 -0.47 -8.88
CA ASN A 46 8.12 -0.62 -7.44
C ASN A 46 7.51 0.61 -6.73
N ILE A 47 7.02 1.62 -7.46
CA ILE A 47 6.35 2.76 -6.85
C ILE A 47 4.84 2.52 -6.83
N LEU A 48 4.25 2.62 -5.64
CA LEU A 48 2.82 2.47 -5.43
C LEU A 48 2.24 3.71 -4.75
N LEU A 49 1.12 4.20 -5.25
CA LEU A 49 0.30 5.22 -4.59
C LEU A 49 -0.87 4.57 -3.86
N THR A 50 -1.13 5.02 -2.63
CA THR A 50 -2.34 4.66 -1.87
C THR A 50 -3.02 5.92 -1.34
N ALA A 51 -4.35 5.94 -1.34
CA ALA A 51 -5.12 7.02 -0.72
C ALA A 51 -6.19 6.45 0.22
N GLY A 52 -6.24 7.01 1.43
CA GLY A 52 -7.13 6.56 2.50
C GLY A 52 -8.20 7.58 2.88
N CYS A 53 -9.23 7.10 3.57
CA CYS A 53 -10.26 7.94 4.20
C CYS A 53 -9.72 8.76 5.38
N ASP A 54 -8.42 8.64 5.68
CA ASP A 54 -7.67 9.50 6.60
C ASP A 54 -7.21 10.81 5.95
N ASN A 55 -7.62 11.06 4.69
CA ASN A 55 -7.25 12.23 3.90
C ASN A 55 -5.74 12.33 3.67
N VAL A 56 -5.05 11.18 3.68
CA VAL A 56 -3.63 11.08 3.40
C VAL A 56 -3.45 10.32 2.09
N ILE A 57 -2.54 10.79 1.26
CA ILE A 57 -2.00 10.05 0.12
C ILE A 57 -0.57 9.62 0.49
N LYS A 58 -0.24 8.35 0.27
CA LYS A 58 1.11 7.82 0.52
C LYS A 58 1.69 7.26 -0.77
N ILE A 59 2.97 7.49 -0.97
CA ILE A 59 3.76 6.91 -2.06
C ILE A 59 4.79 5.97 -1.43
N TRP A 60 4.77 4.73 -1.86
CA TRP A 60 5.57 3.65 -1.32
C TRP A 60 6.60 3.19 -2.33
N ASP A 61 7.77 2.85 -1.84
CA ASP A 61 8.67 1.95 -2.53
C ASP A 61 8.39 0.53 -2.03
N VAL A 62 7.78 -0.30 -2.86
CA VAL A 62 7.45 -1.69 -2.48
C VAL A 62 8.66 -2.60 -2.50
N CYS A 63 9.85 -2.19 -2.93
CA CYS A 63 11.03 -3.05 -2.80
C CYS A 63 11.56 -3.00 -1.37
N SER A 64 11.57 -1.80 -0.76
CA SER A 64 11.98 -1.60 0.63
C SER A 64 10.82 -1.70 1.63
N GLY A 65 9.57 -1.55 1.16
CA GLY A 65 8.39 -1.43 2.02
C GLY A 65 8.25 -0.05 2.68
N GLU A 66 9.07 0.93 2.29
CA GLU A 66 9.12 2.25 2.92
C GLU A 66 8.10 3.22 2.31
N CYS A 67 7.48 4.04 3.18
CA CYS A 67 6.71 5.20 2.76
C CYS A 67 7.68 6.33 2.38
N ARG A 68 7.85 6.58 1.08
CA ARG A 68 8.73 7.63 0.55
C ARG A 68 8.14 9.03 0.72
N ILE A 69 6.83 9.15 0.47
CA ILE A 69 6.12 10.43 0.53
C ILE A 69 4.80 10.21 1.25
N SER A 70 4.47 11.13 2.16
CA SER A 70 3.17 11.23 2.79
C SER A 70 2.64 12.63 2.51
N LEU A 71 1.50 12.72 1.84
CA LEU A 71 0.79 13.95 1.55
C LEU A 71 -0.46 13.99 2.42
N ASP A 72 -0.39 14.74 3.51
CA ASP A 72 -1.51 15.15 4.33
C ASP A 72 -1.95 16.57 3.98
N SER A 73 -3.23 16.88 4.20
CA SER A 73 -3.74 18.24 4.04
C SER A 73 -3.20 19.15 5.14
N GLN A 74 -1.97 19.64 4.99
CA GLN A 74 -1.46 20.75 5.80
C GLN A 74 -1.99 22.06 5.23
N HIS A 75 -3.16 22.46 5.71
CA HIS A 75 -3.54 23.87 5.67
C HIS A 75 -2.85 24.52 6.87
N GLN A 76 -1.70 25.17 6.64
CA GLN A 76 -1.27 26.26 7.51
C GLN A 76 -2.15 27.44 7.13
N ASP A 77 -3.12 27.77 7.98
CA ASP A 77 -3.73 29.10 7.99
C ASP A 77 -2.69 30.17 8.32
#